data_AF-A0A256XQQ2-F1
#
_entry.id   AF-A0A256XQQ2-F1
#
_cell.length_a   1.000
_cell.length_b   1.000
_cell.length_c   1.000
_cell.angle_alpha   90.00
_cell.angle_beta   90.00
_cell.angle_gamma   90.00
#
_symmetry.space_group_name_H-M   'P 1'
#
loop_
_entity.id
_entity.type
_entity.pdbx_description
1 polymer ?
#
loop_
_entity_poly.entity_id
_entity_poly.type
_entity_poly.pdbx_seq_one_letter_code
_entity_poly.pdbx_strand_id
1 'polypeptide(L)'
;MLVNRYFVVFEPEKAKVNKSTLPFHIGNGFYFLGYGLRKLRGMLAEKFSPCHFREIRDNLFVAVFIRRKRGGKGQLIWSGRIRYVMTFEKAFELSLKKSGYSRLLSERGSPLFVEPLYRDDLFIGYKLRSKTHSGNFEWIRDLTSLDDPLQYLILTQDNKLLLKDVTERYFVFDRDITAIMDMVYINYKALEKYGLMKTRMFFNRIMKLPRYLICLFS
;
A
#
# COMPACT_ATOMS: atom_id res chain seq x y z
N MET A 1 19.82 23.24 10.13
CA MET A 1 19.36 22.43 8.97
C MET A 1 17.86 22.21 9.08
N LEU A 2 17.09 22.82 8.19
CA LEU A 2 15.66 22.54 8.04
C LEU A 2 15.53 21.14 7.45
N VAL A 3 15.14 20.17 8.27
CA VAL A 3 14.86 18.81 7.80
C VAL A 3 13.54 18.87 7.04
N ASN A 4 13.57 18.85 5.71
CA ASN A 4 12.37 18.81 4.89
C ASN A 4 11.54 17.58 5.29
N ARG A 5 10.37 17.81 5.89
CA ARG A 5 9.38 16.79 6.23
C ARG A 5 8.29 16.85 5.18
N TYR A 6 8.14 15.77 4.43
CA TYR A 6 7.08 15.65 3.43
C TYR A 6 5.92 14.86 4.06
N PHE A 7 4.73 15.43 4.05
CA PHE A 7 3.51 14.78 4.50
C PHE A 7 2.63 14.46 3.30
N VAL A 8 2.27 13.18 3.14
CA VAL A 8 1.16 12.81 2.27
C VAL A 8 -0.08 12.67 3.14
N VAL A 9 -0.98 13.64 3.03
CA VAL A 9 -2.29 13.62 3.68
C VAL A 9 -3.26 12.90 2.75
N PHE A 10 -3.76 11.74 3.19
CA PHE A 10 -4.74 10.99 2.42
C PHE A 10 -6.11 11.05 3.10
N GLU A 11 -7.10 11.54 2.34
CA GLU A 11 -8.51 11.50 2.69
C GLU A 11 -9.21 10.45 1.81
N PRO A 12 -9.78 9.39 2.38
CA PRO A 12 -10.50 8.38 1.61
C PRO A 12 -11.79 8.96 1.03
N GLU A 13 -12.00 8.82 -0.29
CA GLU A 13 -13.08 9.44 -1.09
C GLU A 13 -14.51 9.05 -0.68
N LYS A 14 -14.67 8.02 0.17
CA LYS A 14 -15.97 7.63 0.72
C LYS A 14 -15.84 7.55 2.23
N ALA A 15 -16.85 8.04 2.93
CA ALA A 15 -17.00 7.99 4.39
C ALA A 15 -17.04 6.58 5.01
N LYS A 16 -16.58 5.55 4.29
CA LYS A 16 -16.41 4.17 4.74
C LYS A 16 -14.93 3.85 4.75
N VAL A 17 -14.29 4.17 5.87
CA VAL A 17 -13.00 3.58 6.22
C VAL A 17 -13.23 2.09 6.41
N ASN A 18 -12.44 1.29 5.72
CA ASN A 18 -12.53 -0.17 5.69
C ASN A 18 -11.15 -0.76 6.01
N LYS A 19 -11.06 -2.09 6.12
CA LYS A 19 -9.80 -2.76 6.44
C LYS A 19 -8.67 -2.48 5.43
N SER A 20 -8.99 -2.17 4.17
CA SER A 20 -7.98 -1.89 3.15
C SER A 20 -7.36 -0.49 3.25
N THR A 21 -7.93 0.41 4.05
CA THR A 21 -7.34 1.72 4.36
C THR A 21 -6.32 1.69 5.50
N LEU A 22 -6.12 0.53 6.15
CA LEU A 22 -5.13 0.35 7.20
C LEU A 22 -3.88 -0.32 6.63
N PRO A 23 -2.69 0.12 7.05
CA PRO A 23 -1.46 -0.55 6.66
C PRO A 23 -1.39 -1.90 7.38
N PHE A 24 -0.89 -2.91 6.67
CA PHE A 24 -0.86 -4.29 7.15
C PHE A 24 0.39 -4.54 7.99
N HIS A 25 0.24 -5.01 9.22
CA HIS A 25 1.38 -5.25 10.10
C HIS A 25 2.18 -6.48 9.64
N ILE A 26 3.45 -6.28 9.27
CA ILE A 26 4.31 -7.34 8.73
C ILE A 26 5.30 -7.90 9.77
N GLY A 27 5.53 -7.18 10.88
CA GLY A 27 6.42 -7.62 11.98
C GLY A 27 7.43 -6.54 12.37
N ASN A 28 8.04 -6.67 13.55
CA ASN A 28 9.10 -5.77 14.07
C ASN A 28 8.73 -4.27 14.02
N GLY A 29 7.46 -3.93 14.21
CA GLY A 29 6.97 -2.54 14.15
C GLY A 29 6.83 -1.99 12.73
N PHE A 30 7.06 -2.80 11.70
CA PHE A 30 6.84 -2.44 10.31
C PHE A 30 5.45 -2.78 9.83
N TYR A 31 4.98 -1.96 8.90
CA TYR A 31 3.70 -2.11 8.23
C TYR A 31 3.86 -1.92 6.73
N PHE A 32 2.98 -2.56 5.97
CA PHE A 32 2.97 -2.56 4.52
C PHE A 32 1.75 -1.81 3.98
N LEU A 33 1.99 -0.87 3.07
CA LEU A 33 0.97 -0.12 2.36
C LEU A 33 0.59 -0.81 1.05
N GLY A 34 -0.41 -1.68 1.09
CA GLY A 34 -0.86 -2.36 -0.12
C GLY A 34 -2.01 -1.68 -0.86
N TYR A 35 -2.85 -2.49 -1.50
CA TYR A 35 -3.73 -2.09 -2.60
C TYR A 35 -4.76 -0.98 -2.29
N GLY A 36 -5.26 -0.87 -1.05
CA GLY A 36 -6.41 -0.02 -0.69
C GLY A 36 -6.18 1.49 -0.63
N LEU A 37 -4.96 1.95 -0.94
CA LEU A 37 -4.57 3.36 -0.93
C LEU A 37 -4.15 3.81 -2.34
N ARG A 38 -4.96 3.50 -3.36
CA ARG A 38 -4.65 3.68 -4.79
C ARG A 38 -4.15 5.10 -5.14
N LYS A 39 -4.80 6.15 -4.61
CA LYS A 39 -4.37 7.55 -4.80
C LYS A 39 -3.00 7.85 -4.19
N LEU A 40 -2.75 7.37 -2.96
CA LEU A 40 -1.44 7.49 -2.31
C LEU A 40 -0.36 6.76 -3.14
N ARG A 41 -0.68 5.58 -3.67
CA ARG A 41 0.24 4.83 -4.55
C ARG A 41 0.50 5.61 -5.84
N GLY A 42 -0.50 6.26 -6.44
CA GLY A 42 -0.30 7.20 -7.55
C GLY A 42 0.66 8.34 -7.21
N MET A 43 0.49 9.00 -6.07
CA MET A 43 1.40 10.06 -5.62
C MET A 43 2.83 9.55 -5.37
N LEU A 44 2.97 8.32 -4.86
CA LEU A 44 4.27 7.68 -4.71
C LEU A 44 4.87 7.34 -6.08
N ALA A 45 4.07 6.88 -7.03
CA ALA A 45 4.51 6.57 -8.39
C ALA A 45 5.03 7.83 -9.10
N GLU A 46 4.31 8.95 -9.04
CA GLU A 46 4.77 10.23 -9.61
C GLU A 46 6.14 10.67 -9.06
N LYS A 47 6.38 10.43 -7.78
CA LYS A 47 7.62 10.87 -7.12
C LYS A 47 8.78 9.89 -7.28
N PHE A 48 8.50 8.60 -7.35
CA PHE A 48 9.51 7.56 -7.23
C PHE A 48 9.64 6.67 -8.47
N SER A 49 8.62 6.58 -9.34
CA SER A 49 8.66 5.76 -10.55
C SER A 49 9.56 6.38 -11.65
N PRO A 50 10.23 5.56 -12.48
CA PRO A 50 10.39 4.11 -12.35
C PRO A 50 11.31 3.76 -11.17
N CYS A 51 10.83 2.91 -10.27
CA CYS A 51 11.61 2.44 -9.13
C CYS A 51 11.19 1.03 -8.74
N HIS A 52 12.12 0.09 -8.89
CA HIS A 52 11.95 -1.26 -8.39
C HIS A 52 12.08 -1.32 -6.86
N PHE A 53 13.05 -0.60 -6.28
CA PHE A 53 13.26 -0.48 -4.83
C PHE A 53 14.01 0.81 -4.48
N ARG A 54 13.55 1.53 -3.45
CA ARG A 54 14.23 2.70 -2.91
C ARG A 54 14.07 2.76 -1.39
N GLU A 55 15.20 2.90 -0.70
CA GLU A 55 15.22 3.30 0.70
C GLU A 55 14.97 4.81 0.80
N ILE A 56 14.04 5.20 1.66
CA ILE A 56 13.71 6.60 1.93
C ILE A 56 14.46 7.04 3.18
N ARG A 57 15.58 7.74 2.96
CA ARG A 57 16.39 8.32 4.05
C ARG A 57 15.75 9.58 4.64
N ASP A 58 15.01 10.30 3.81
CA ASP A 58 14.26 11.48 4.22
C ASP A 58 13.16 11.16 5.24
N ASN A 59 12.66 12.21 5.87
CA ASN A 59 11.53 12.14 6.79
C ASN A 59 10.20 12.28 6.02
N LEU A 60 9.87 11.25 5.22
CA LEU A 60 8.61 11.13 4.51
C LEU A 60 7.57 10.43 5.39
N PHE A 61 6.46 11.11 5.68
CA PHE A 61 5.37 10.57 6.47
C PHE A 61 4.08 10.49 5.66
N VAL A 62 3.29 9.46 5.93
CA VAL A 62 1.92 9.32 5.47
C VAL A 62 1.00 9.46 6.67
N ALA A 63 -0.08 10.21 6.51
CA ALA A 63 -1.11 10.35 7.51
C ALA A 63 -2.49 10.23 6.86
N VAL A 64 -3.34 9.38 7.45
CA VAL A 64 -4.71 9.15 6.95
C VAL A 64 -5.72 9.80 7.88
N PHE A 65 -6.52 10.70 7.33
CA PHE A 65 -7.55 11.44 8.06
C PHE A 65 -8.95 11.05 7.59
N ILE A 66 -9.92 11.10 8.50
CA ILE A 66 -11.34 11.03 8.16
C ILE A 66 -11.99 12.37 8.44
N ARG A 67 -12.64 12.95 7.44
CA ARG A 67 -13.47 14.14 7.62
C ARG A 67 -14.84 13.77 8.16
N ARG A 68 -15.35 14.56 9.12
CA ARG A 68 -16.71 14.37 9.64
C ARG A 68 -17.72 14.91 8.61
N LYS A 69 -18.80 14.15 8.34
CA LYS A 69 -19.86 14.50 7.37
C LYS A 69 -20.55 15.87 7.60
N ARG A 70 -20.36 16.53 8.74
CA ARG A 70 -21.01 17.81 9.09
C ARG A 70 -20.03 18.75 9.81
N GLY A 71 -19.24 19.52 9.06
CA GLY A 71 -18.45 20.67 9.57
C GLY A 71 -17.40 20.41 10.67
N GLY A 72 -17.28 19.18 11.17
CA GLY A 72 -16.37 18.85 12.27
C GLY A 72 -14.92 18.67 11.81
N LYS A 73 -13.98 18.97 12.71
CA LYS A 73 -12.55 18.72 12.52
C LYS A 73 -12.31 17.25 12.12
N GLY A 74 -11.48 17.04 11.09
CA GLY A 74 -11.06 15.71 10.66
C GLY A 74 -10.33 14.96 11.77
N GLN A 75 -10.42 13.63 11.76
CA GLN A 75 -9.78 12.76 12.74
C GLN A 75 -8.65 11.97 12.10
N LEU A 76 -7.43 12.14 12.61
CA LEU A 76 -6.29 11.29 12.24
C LEU A 76 -6.56 9.86 12.69
N ILE A 77 -6.42 8.91 11.77
CA ILE A 77 -6.61 7.47 12.00
C ILE A 77 -5.29 6.78 12.24
N TRP A 78 -4.30 7.05 11.41
CA TRP A 78 -2.95 6.56 11.61
C TRP A 78 -1.96 7.44 10.86
N SER A 79 -0.70 7.41 11.31
CA SER A 79 0.42 7.94 10.56
C SER A 79 1.64 7.04 10.69
N GLY A 80 2.44 7.00 9.63
CA GLY A 80 3.66 6.21 9.58
C GLY A 80 4.74 6.90 8.74
N ARG A 81 5.99 6.63 9.05
CA ARG A 81 7.14 7.08 8.25
C ARG A 81 7.44 6.03 7.19
N ILE A 82 7.52 6.44 5.94
CA ILE A 82 7.94 5.54 4.86
C ILE A 82 9.43 5.27 4.99
N ARG A 83 9.80 3.99 4.95
CA ARG A 83 11.19 3.51 4.95
C ARG A 83 11.61 3.00 3.59
N TYR A 84 10.70 2.31 2.92
CA TYR A 84 10.97 1.72 1.62
C TYR A 84 9.79 1.97 0.69
N VAL A 85 10.09 2.30 -0.56
CA VAL A 85 9.15 2.33 -1.67
C VAL A 85 9.63 1.32 -2.71
N MET A 86 8.74 0.51 -3.27
CA MET A 86 9.11 -0.60 -4.14
C MET A 86 7.95 -1.08 -5.00
N THR A 87 8.22 -1.92 -6.00
CA THR A 87 7.19 -2.65 -6.75
C THR A 87 6.59 -3.80 -5.94
N PHE A 88 5.43 -4.33 -6.34
CA PHE A 88 4.90 -5.57 -5.78
C PHE A 88 5.81 -6.76 -6.05
N GLU A 89 6.48 -6.80 -7.20
CA GLU A 89 7.54 -7.76 -7.51
C GLU A 89 8.61 -7.79 -6.40
N LYS A 90 9.16 -6.62 -6.04
CA LYS A 90 10.19 -6.54 -5.00
C LYS A 90 9.65 -6.89 -3.62
N ALA A 91 8.43 -6.45 -3.30
CA ALA A 91 7.78 -6.83 -2.06
C ALA A 91 7.62 -8.35 -1.94
N PHE A 92 7.29 -9.02 -3.04
CA PHE A 92 7.20 -10.48 -3.10
C PHE A 92 8.56 -11.14 -2.86
N GLU A 93 9.61 -10.70 -3.56
CA GLU A 93 10.98 -11.19 -3.36
C GLU A 93 11.45 -11.03 -1.91
N LEU A 94 11.23 -9.85 -1.31
CA LEU A 94 11.59 -9.60 0.10
C LEU A 94 10.85 -10.52 1.06
N SER A 95 9.60 -10.87 0.74
CA SER A 95 8.77 -11.74 1.57
C SER A 95 9.20 -13.20 1.50
N LEU A 96 9.83 -13.63 0.41
CA LEU A 96 10.46 -14.95 0.30
C LEU A 96 11.79 -15.02 1.06
N LYS A 97 12.62 -13.98 0.95
CA LYS A 97 14.00 -14.00 1.45
C LYS A 97 14.16 -13.62 2.91
N LYS A 98 13.27 -12.79 3.47
CA LYS A 98 13.42 -12.26 4.83
C LYS A 98 12.30 -12.77 5.73
N SER A 99 12.68 -13.53 6.77
CA SER A 99 11.76 -14.11 7.76
C SER A 99 10.80 -13.09 8.37
N GLY A 100 11.26 -11.85 8.58
CA GLY A 100 10.46 -10.74 9.11
C GLY A 100 9.35 -10.21 8.20
N TYR A 101 9.26 -10.64 6.94
CA TYR A 101 8.21 -10.24 6.00
C TYR A 101 7.33 -11.41 5.53
N SER A 102 7.58 -12.63 6.02
CA SER A 102 6.86 -13.85 5.66
C SER A 102 5.33 -13.76 5.80
N ARG A 103 4.84 -12.94 6.75
CA ARG A 103 3.40 -12.66 6.94
C ARG A 103 2.73 -12.11 5.68
N LEU A 104 3.48 -11.42 4.83
CA LEU A 104 2.96 -10.93 3.56
C LEU A 104 2.58 -12.06 2.62
N LEU A 105 3.14 -13.26 2.73
CA LEU A 105 2.78 -14.42 1.91
C LEU A 105 1.78 -15.35 2.61
N SER A 106 1.94 -15.55 3.92
CA SER A 106 1.21 -16.58 4.67
C SER A 106 -0.21 -16.18 5.09
N GLU A 107 -0.52 -14.88 5.21
CA GLU A 107 -1.82 -14.44 5.70
C GLU A 107 -2.85 -14.16 4.59
N ARG A 108 -4.05 -14.73 4.75
CA ARG A 108 -5.20 -14.60 3.83
C ARG A 108 -5.70 -13.15 3.64
N GLY A 109 -5.31 -12.23 4.52
CA GLY A 109 -5.65 -10.80 4.45
C GLY A 109 -4.50 -9.89 4.00
N SER A 110 -3.39 -10.48 3.56
CA SER A 110 -2.23 -9.71 3.10
C SER A 110 -2.59 -8.86 1.89
N PRO A 111 -2.15 -7.59 1.86
CA PRO A 111 -2.42 -6.71 0.74
C PRO A 111 -1.33 -6.79 -0.34
N LEU A 112 -0.40 -7.74 -0.24
CA LEU A 112 0.43 -8.21 -1.35
C LEU A 112 -0.41 -9.23 -2.15
N PHE A 113 -1.18 -8.75 -3.11
CA PHE A 113 -2.23 -9.54 -3.76
C PHE A 113 -1.77 -10.24 -5.05
N VAL A 114 -0.58 -9.93 -5.55
CA VAL A 114 0.00 -10.53 -6.76
C VAL A 114 1.34 -11.20 -6.50
N GLU A 115 1.67 -12.15 -7.37
CA GLU A 115 2.98 -12.77 -7.52
C GLU A 115 3.55 -12.44 -8.91
N PRO A 116 4.82 -12.03 -9.02
CA PRO A 116 5.45 -11.76 -10.31
C PRO A 116 5.63 -13.07 -11.10
N LEU A 117 5.50 -12.99 -12.41
CA LEU A 117 5.71 -14.08 -13.35
C LEU A 117 6.94 -13.78 -14.21
N TYR A 118 7.73 -14.82 -14.46
CA TYR A 118 8.95 -14.74 -15.27
C TYR A 118 8.97 -15.80 -16.36
N ARG A 119 9.66 -15.50 -17.45
CA ARG A 119 10.09 -16.45 -18.48
C ARG A 119 11.55 -16.13 -18.79
N ASP A 120 12.44 -17.10 -18.60
CA ASP A 120 13.89 -16.91 -18.83
C ASP A 120 14.45 -15.67 -18.09
N ASP A 121 14.14 -15.56 -16.79
CA ASP A 121 14.47 -14.42 -15.90
C ASP A 121 13.87 -13.05 -16.30
N LEU A 122 13.13 -12.98 -17.41
CA LEU A 122 12.42 -11.78 -17.84
C LEU A 122 11.05 -11.70 -17.18
N PHE A 123 10.75 -10.56 -16.55
CA PHE A 123 9.43 -10.29 -16.02
C PHE A 123 8.39 -10.22 -17.16
N ILE A 124 7.36 -11.06 -17.09
CA ILE A 124 6.29 -11.13 -18.10
C ILE A 124 4.94 -10.68 -17.58
N GLY A 125 4.79 -10.41 -16.28
CA GLY A 125 3.55 -9.93 -15.70
C GLY A 125 3.28 -10.43 -14.29
N TYR A 126 2.00 -10.48 -13.92
CA TYR A 126 1.55 -10.80 -12.56
C TYR A 126 0.48 -11.89 -12.56
N LYS A 127 0.49 -12.74 -11.54
CA LYS A 127 -0.63 -13.63 -11.22
C LYS A 127 -1.30 -13.18 -9.93
N LEU A 128 -2.64 -13.22 -9.93
CA LEU A 128 -3.41 -12.95 -8.72
C LEU A 128 -3.18 -14.07 -7.69
N ARG A 129 -2.72 -13.69 -6.50
CA ARG A 129 -2.41 -14.61 -5.40
C ARG A 129 -3.50 -14.63 -4.33
N SER A 130 -4.19 -13.51 -4.12
CA SER A 130 -5.22 -13.40 -3.09
C SER A 130 -6.63 -13.26 -3.66
N LYS A 131 -7.62 -13.85 -2.99
CA LYS A 131 -9.05 -13.61 -3.25
C LYS A 131 -9.50 -12.22 -2.79
N THR A 132 -8.69 -11.51 -2.01
CA THR A 132 -8.98 -10.12 -1.62
C THR A 132 -8.85 -9.26 -2.88
N HIS A 133 -9.96 -8.62 -3.32
CA HIS A 133 -10.07 -7.84 -4.57
C HIS A 133 -10.17 -8.64 -5.89
N SER A 134 -10.52 -9.94 -5.83
CA SER A 134 -10.75 -10.73 -7.05
C SER A 134 -12.01 -10.35 -7.83
N GLY A 135 -12.96 -9.64 -7.21
CA GLY A 135 -14.20 -9.21 -7.86
C GLY A 135 -13.97 -8.03 -8.82
N ASN A 136 -14.66 -8.06 -9.97
CA ASN A 136 -14.76 -6.95 -10.94
C ASN A 136 -13.42 -6.41 -11.47
N PHE A 137 -12.38 -7.25 -11.61
CA PHE A 137 -11.07 -6.83 -12.13
C PHE A 137 -10.42 -5.66 -11.36
N GLU A 138 -10.84 -5.39 -10.11
CA GLU A 138 -10.35 -4.26 -9.32
C GLU A 138 -8.84 -4.34 -9.03
N TRP A 139 -8.31 -5.55 -8.93
CA TRP A 139 -6.88 -5.79 -8.77
C TRP A 139 -6.05 -5.35 -9.99
N ILE A 140 -6.62 -5.36 -11.20
CA ILE A 140 -5.98 -4.82 -12.41
C ILE A 140 -5.81 -3.31 -12.21
N ARG A 141 -6.88 -2.61 -11.81
CA ARG A 141 -6.88 -1.17 -11.55
C ARG A 141 -5.97 -0.76 -10.38
N ASP A 142 -5.61 -1.71 -9.54
CA ASP A 142 -4.59 -1.52 -8.51
C ASP A 142 -3.16 -1.56 -9.05
N LEU A 143 -2.93 -2.09 -10.25
CA LEU A 143 -1.64 -2.15 -10.93
C LEU A 143 -1.49 -1.14 -12.07
N THR A 144 -2.60 -0.70 -12.66
CA THR A 144 -2.59 0.23 -13.80
C THR A 144 -3.64 1.34 -13.70
N SER A 145 -3.33 2.52 -14.25
CA SER A 145 -4.26 3.62 -14.47
C SER A 145 -4.92 3.63 -15.84
N LEU A 146 -4.50 2.75 -16.76
CA LEU A 146 -5.01 2.74 -18.12
C LEU A 146 -6.53 2.49 -18.15
N ASP A 147 -7.22 3.21 -19.04
CA ASP A 147 -8.66 3.05 -19.23
C ASP A 147 -9.00 1.70 -19.89
N ASP A 148 -8.17 1.26 -20.86
CA ASP A 148 -8.25 -0.04 -21.50
C ASP A 148 -6.92 -0.82 -21.37
N PRO A 149 -6.66 -1.46 -20.22
CA PRO A 149 -5.42 -2.17 -19.98
C PRO A 149 -5.27 -3.45 -20.83
N LEU A 150 -6.36 -3.97 -21.41
CA LEU A 150 -6.33 -5.20 -22.23
C LEU A 150 -5.76 -4.97 -23.63
N GLN A 151 -5.57 -3.71 -24.04
CA GLN A 151 -4.77 -3.40 -25.24
C GLN A 151 -3.31 -3.81 -25.06
N TYR A 152 -2.80 -3.75 -23.83
CA TYR A 152 -1.40 -4.03 -23.50
C TYR A 152 -1.20 -5.36 -22.74
N LEU A 153 -2.28 -5.89 -22.18
CA LEU A 153 -2.27 -7.08 -21.34
C LEU A 153 -3.08 -8.24 -21.93
N ILE A 154 -2.64 -9.46 -21.65
CA ILE A 154 -3.39 -10.70 -21.85
C ILE A 154 -3.86 -11.16 -20.47
N LEU A 155 -5.18 -11.19 -20.27
CA LEU A 155 -5.79 -11.76 -19.07
C LEU A 155 -6.16 -13.24 -19.33
N THR A 156 -5.53 -14.14 -18.59
CA THR A 156 -5.80 -15.59 -18.71
C THR A 156 -6.92 -16.05 -17.77
N GLN A 157 -7.52 -17.21 -18.06
CA GLN A 157 -8.50 -17.85 -17.17
C GLN A 157 -7.97 -18.09 -15.73
N ASP A 158 -6.66 -18.35 -15.59
CA ASP A 158 -6.00 -18.53 -14.28
C ASP A 158 -5.68 -17.22 -13.53
N ASN A 159 -6.32 -16.09 -13.88
CA ASN A 159 -6.05 -14.76 -13.32
C ASN A 159 -4.58 -14.31 -13.42
N LYS A 160 -3.95 -14.57 -14.57
CA LYS A 160 -2.64 -14.02 -14.93
C LYS A 160 -2.84 -12.81 -15.84
N LEU A 161 -2.12 -11.74 -15.59
CA LEU A 161 -1.94 -10.60 -16.48
C LEU A 161 -0.54 -10.72 -17.07
N LEU A 162 -0.48 -10.94 -18.37
CA LEU A 162 0.78 -11.02 -19.11
C LEU A 162 0.92 -9.78 -19.99
N LEU A 163 2.12 -9.20 -20.04
CA LEU A 163 2.44 -8.13 -20.99
C LEU A 163 2.44 -8.70 -22.41
N LYS A 164 1.83 -7.98 -23.36
CA LYS A 164 2.00 -8.27 -24.79
C LYS A 164 3.40 -7.87 -25.26
N ASP A 165 3.90 -6.75 -24.76
CA ASP A 165 5.28 -6.30 -24.91
C ASP A 165 5.90 -6.03 -23.53
N VAL A 166 6.97 -6.76 -23.22
CA VAL A 166 7.69 -6.65 -21.93
C VAL A 166 8.39 -5.30 -21.74
N THR A 167 8.70 -4.59 -22.82
CA THR A 167 9.37 -3.29 -22.78
C THR A 167 8.45 -2.18 -22.25
N GLU A 168 7.13 -2.36 -22.38
CA GLU A 168 6.11 -1.41 -21.93
C GLU A 168 5.77 -1.54 -20.44
N ARG A 169 6.46 -2.41 -19.70
CA ARG A 169 6.16 -2.75 -18.31
C ARG A 169 5.83 -1.54 -17.43
N TYR A 170 6.67 -0.51 -17.42
CA TYR A 170 6.49 0.64 -16.53
C TYR A 170 5.39 1.60 -16.98
N PHE A 171 5.08 1.60 -18.27
CA PHE A 171 3.93 2.32 -18.80
C PHE A 171 2.63 1.60 -18.44
N VAL A 172 2.59 0.28 -18.63
CA VAL A 172 1.40 -0.53 -18.36
C VAL A 172 1.12 -0.64 -16.87
N PHE A 173 2.14 -0.92 -16.06
CA PHE A 173 2.01 -1.08 -14.61
C PHE A 173 2.46 0.18 -13.86
N ASP A 174 1.94 1.34 -14.27
CA ASP A 174 2.26 2.65 -13.69
C ASP A 174 1.86 2.80 -12.20
N ARG A 175 1.01 1.90 -11.69
CA ARG A 175 0.61 1.82 -10.26
C ARG A 175 1.24 0.65 -9.51
N ASP A 176 2.21 -0.04 -10.11
CA ASP A 176 3.02 -1.07 -9.45
C ASP A 176 4.00 -0.44 -8.45
N ILE A 177 3.45 0.12 -7.39
CA ILE A 177 4.21 0.71 -6.30
C ILE A 177 3.52 0.48 -4.97
N THR A 178 4.32 0.17 -3.96
CA THR A 178 3.93 -0.08 -2.58
C THR A 178 5.03 0.46 -1.65
N ALA A 179 4.77 0.43 -0.34
CA ALA A 179 5.72 0.94 0.64
C ALA A 179 5.69 0.15 1.95
N ILE A 180 6.84 0.13 2.63
CA ILE A 180 6.99 -0.32 4.00
C ILE A 180 7.24 0.91 4.89
N MET A 181 6.62 0.92 6.06
CA MET A 181 6.68 2.03 7.01
C MET A 181 6.84 1.57 8.46
N ASP A 182 7.44 2.44 9.28
CA ASP A 182 7.32 2.40 10.73
C ASP A 182 6.09 3.21 11.17
N MET A 183 5.24 2.58 11.99
CA MET A 183 4.04 3.24 12.49
C MET A 183 4.40 4.25 13.59
N VAL A 184 3.90 5.47 13.45
CA VAL A 184 4.11 6.57 14.39
C VAL A 184 2.89 6.73 15.30
N TYR A 185 1.69 6.61 14.74
CA TYR A 185 0.45 6.85 15.48
C TYR A 185 -0.71 6.00 14.94
N ILE A 186 -1.61 5.59 15.82
CA ILE A 186 -2.87 4.92 15.47
C ILE A 186 -3.97 5.31 16.46
N ASN A 187 -5.15 5.67 15.94
CA ASN A 187 -6.30 6.13 16.70
C ASN A 187 -7.32 5.01 16.89
N TYR A 188 -7.13 4.20 17.91
CA TYR A 188 -7.97 3.05 18.21
C TYR A 188 -9.45 3.39 18.41
N LYS A 189 -9.76 4.50 19.07
CA LYS A 189 -11.16 4.97 19.24
C LYS A 189 -11.82 5.28 17.89
N ALA A 190 -11.04 5.81 16.93
CA ALA A 190 -11.54 5.98 15.57
C ALA A 190 -11.79 4.60 14.92
N LEU A 191 -10.82 3.69 14.99
CA LEU A 191 -10.95 2.36 14.38
C LEU A 191 -12.17 1.58 14.89
N GLU A 192 -12.41 1.64 16.20
CA GLU A 192 -13.59 1.01 16.83
C GLU A 192 -14.89 1.64 16.33
N LYS A 193 -14.99 2.97 16.34
CA LYS A 193 -16.15 3.70 15.81
C LYS A 193 -16.50 3.33 14.37
N TYR A 194 -15.50 3.01 13.55
CA TYR A 194 -15.68 2.62 12.15
C TYR A 194 -15.74 1.09 11.94
N GLY A 195 -15.82 0.29 13.00
CA GLY A 195 -16.00 -1.17 12.91
C GLY A 195 -14.80 -1.93 12.35
N LEU A 196 -13.59 -1.38 12.50
CA LEU A 196 -12.35 -1.92 11.93
C LEU A 196 -11.62 -2.88 12.86
N MET A 197 -11.94 -2.86 14.16
CA MET A 197 -11.50 -3.86 15.12
C MET A 197 -12.51 -5.00 15.19
N LYS A 198 -12.22 -6.14 14.53
CA LYS A 198 -13.09 -7.34 14.57
C LYS A 198 -12.49 -8.54 15.30
N THR A 199 -11.30 -8.41 15.89
CA THR A 199 -10.67 -9.51 16.61
C THR A 199 -9.80 -8.95 17.72
N ARG A 200 -10.07 -9.39 18.95
CA ARG A 200 -9.24 -9.17 20.13
C ARG A 200 -7.87 -9.83 19.86
N MET A 201 -6.89 -9.10 19.33
CA MET A 201 -5.51 -9.58 19.25
C MET A 201 -4.50 -8.47 19.49
N PHE A 202 -3.73 -8.72 20.56
CA PHE A 202 -2.46 -8.14 21.00
C PHE A 202 -2.43 -6.65 21.37
N PHE A 203 -2.76 -6.44 22.64
CA PHE A 203 -2.25 -5.37 23.48
C PHE A 203 -0.72 -5.47 23.69
N ASN A 204 -0.13 -4.31 23.98
CA ASN A 204 1.23 -4.07 24.50
C ASN A 204 2.39 -4.05 23.49
N ARG A 205 2.61 -2.88 22.84
CA ARG A 205 3.98 -2.30 22.65
C ARG A 205 4.07 -0.90 22.01
N ILE A 206 2.97 -0.19 21.72
CA ILE A 206 3.04 1.11 21.01
C ILE A 206 2.41 2.22 21.85
N MET A 207 2.99 2.50 23.03
CA MET A 207 2.56 3.63 23.89
C MET A 207 3.76 4.44 24.43
N LYS A 208 4.92 4.41 23.76
CA LYS A 208 6.07 5.24 24.14
C LYS A 208 6.77 5.83 22.92
N LEU A 209 6.11 6.74 22.20
CA LEU A 209 6.82 7.70 21.35
C LEU A 209 6.19 9.10 21.47
N PRO A 210 6.99 10.17 21.34
CA PRO A 210 6.57 11.52 21.66
C PRO A 210 5.57 12.05 20.63
N ARG A 211 4.65 12.87 21.13
CA ARG A 211 3.61 13.58 20.35
C ARG A 211 4.26 14.42 19.26
N TYR A 212 4.00 14.09 17.99
CA TYR A 212 4.21 15.03 16.89
C TYR A 212 3.04 14.96 15.90
N LEU A 213 2.36 16.09 15.77
CA LEU A 213 1.30 16.34 14.81
C LEU A 213 1.56 17.72 14.20
N ILE A 214 1.85 17.78 12.90
CA ILE A 214 1.76 19.01 12.12
C ILE A 214 1.10 18.63 10.80
N CYS A 215 -0.12 19.13 10.59
CA CYS A 215 -0.85 19.03 9.33
C CYS A 215 -0.55 20.28 8.51
N LEU A 216 -0.22 20.13 7.24
CA LEU A 216 -0.40 21.18 6.24
C LEU A 216 -1.53 20.72 5.31
N PHE A 217 -2.59 21.51 5.28
CA PHE A 217 -3.68 21.39 4.32
C PHE A 217 -3.22 22.07 3.02
N SER A 218 -3.43 21.42 1.89
CA SER A 218 -3.58 22.09 0.59
C SER A 218 -5.04 21.98 0.19
#